data_AF-A0A2E6KUS1-F1
#
_entry.id   AF-A0A2E6KUS1-F1
#
_cell.length_a   1.000
_cell.length_b   1.000
_cell.length_c   1.000
_cell.angle_alpha   90.00
_cell.angle_beta   90.00
_cell.angle_gamma   90.00
#
_symmetry.space_group_name_H-M   'P 1'
#
loop_
_entity.id
_entity.type
_entity.pdbx_description
1 polymer ?
#
loop_
_entity_poly.entity_id
_entity_poly.type
_entity_poly.pdbx_seq_one_letter_code
_entity_poly.pdbx_strand_id
1 'polypeptide(L)'
;MDFPQSEEEVISLLSDFAVDTYPTLMAILSIAAYSSFVFMFYRILAKRDLITLDLSKYANDFKGKVQRYVRSLLFLLQYIVLIPLLISFWTLVLATILTLLSDGTDHSRNALIATSVVGAVRILSYWTEDLSRDVAKMLPFAVLGVFLVDSTSVQWSQFEDLLGNLPGLAESFYTSLVLLVILETLLRISHSIGNRLYPIPDLEATFKQADADGDGKLTLGELAAAQASGDASETPIDSQEE
;
A
#
# COMPACT_ATOMS: atom_id res chain seq x y z
N MET A 1 -22.79 -44.37 20.36
CA MET A 1 -21.43 -43.99 20.75
C MET A 1 -21.12 -44.80 21.99
N ASP A 2 -20.26 -45.80 21.84
CA ASP A 2 -19.71 -46.50 23.00
C ASP A 2 -18.73 -45.57 23.69
N PHE A 3 -18.90 -45.41 25.01
CA PHE A 3 -17.98 -44.61 25.83
C PHE A 3 -16.75 -45.47 26.15
N PRO A 4 -15.54 -44.90 26.07
CA PRO A 4 -14.33 -45.67 26.32
C PRO A 4 -14.33 -46.21 27.76
N GLN A 5 -14.05 -47.51 27.90
CA GLN A 5 -14.16 -48.21 29.19
C GLN A 5 -12.80 -48.42 29.88
N SER A 6 -11.70 -48.02 29.23
CA SER A 6 -10.34 -48.14 29.75
C SER A 6 -9.48 -46.92 29.45
N GLU A 7 -8.45 -46.69 30.28
CA GLU A 7 -7.48 -45.60 30.06
C GLU A 7 -6.72 -45.77 28.75
N GLU A 8 -6.45 -47.01 28.33
CA GLU A 8 -5.76 -47.33 27.07
C GLU A 8 -6.61 -46.92 25.84
N GLU A 9 -7.93 -47.16 25.91
CA GLU A 9 -8.87 -46.76 24.86
C GLU A 9 -9.03 -45.23 24.78
N VAL A 10 -8.98 -44.53 25.92
CA VAL A 10 -8.96 -43.06 25.94
C VAL A 10 -7.67 -42.52 25.29
N ILE A 11 -6.52 -43.12 25.58
CA ILE A 11 -5.22 -42.69 25.02
C ILE A 11 -5.16 -42.95 23.51
N SER A 12 -5.64 -44.09 23.02
CA SER A 12 -5.68 -44.38 21.59
C SER A 12 -6.60 -43.41 20.86
N LEU A 13 -7.80 -43.14 21.40
CA LEU A 13 -8.72 -42.16 20.82
C LEU A 13 -8.13 -40.75 20.74
N LEU A 14 -7.39 -40.31 21.77
CA LEU A 14 -6.72 -39.01 21.77
C LEU A 14 -5.55 -38.96 20.77
N SER A 15 -4.80 -40.05 20.63
CA SER A 15 -3.72 -40.16 19.65
C SER A 15 -4.25 -40.12 18.23
N ASP A 16 -5.29 -40.91 17.93
CA ASP A 16 -5.92 -40.95 16.61
C ASP A 16 -6.51 -39.59 16.24
N PHE A 17 -7.23 -38.97 17.18
CA PHE A 17 -7.73 -37.60 17.01
C PHE A 17 -6.60 -36.60 16.73
N ALA A 18 -5.47 -36.69 17.45
CA ALA A 18 -4.33 -35.81 17.25
C ALA A 18 -3.68 -36.00 15.87
N VAL A 19 -3.49 -37.25 15.43
CA VAL A 19 -2.92 -37.57 14.12
C VAL A 19 -3.83 -37.10 12.99
N ASP A 20 -5.14 -37.34 13.09
CA ASP A 20 -6.12 -36.96 12.08
C ASP A 20 -6.31 -35.43 12.01
N THR A 21 -6.24 -34.75 13.16
CA THR A 21 -6.47 -33.30 13.25
C THR A 21 -5.19 -32.49 12.98
N TYR A 22 -4.00 -33.09 13.13
CA TYR A 22 -2.72 -32.38 12.99
C TYR A 22 -2.57 -31.63 11.66
N PRO A 23 -2.85 -32.22 10.47
CA PRO A 23 -2.76 -31.51 9.20
C PRO A 23 -3.70 -30.29 9.14
N THR A 24 -4.92 -30.43 9.63
CA THR A 24 -5.93 -29.36 9.67
C THR A 24 -5.50 -28.23 10.59
N LEU A 25 -4.95 -28.56 11.76
CA LEU A 25 -4.44 -27.58 12.71
C LEU A 25 -3.25 -26.81 12.13
N MET A 26 -2.33 -27.50 11.44
CA MET A 26 -1.23 -26.86 10.73
C MET A 26 -1.70 -25.95 9.60
N ALA A 27 -2.74 -26.34 8.85
CA ALA A 27 -3.35 -25.49 7.83
C ALA A 27 -3.96 -24.22 8.43
N ILE A 28 -4.72 -24.34 9.53
CA ILE A 28 -5.31 -23.18 10.24
C ILE A 28 -4.22 -22.21 10.69
N LEU A 29 -3.15 -22.71 11.32
CA LEU A 29 -2.04 -21.89 11.77
C LEU A 29 -1.32 -21.21 10.59
N SER A 30 -1.12 -21.94 9.49
CA SER A 30 -0.47 -21.42 8.28
C SER A 30 -1.30 -20.32 7.63
N ILE A 31 -2.61 -20.52 7.50
CA ILE A 31 -3.55 -19.52 6.97
C ILE A 31 -3.57 -18.28 7.86
N ALA A 32 -3.60 -18.44 9.18
CA ALA A 32 -3.59 -17.33 10.13
C ALA A 32 -2.28 -16.53 10.04
N ALA A 33 -1.14 -17.21 9.97
CA ALA A 33 0.18 -16.59 9.83
C ALA A 33 0.30 -15.83 8.49
N TYR A 34 -0.06 -16.47 7.38
CA TYR A 34 -0.05 -15.84 6.06
C TYR A 34 -1.01 -14.64 5.99
N SER A 35 -2.22 -14.77 6.54
CA SER A 35 -3.20 -13.67 6.56
C SER A 35 -2.71 -12.48 7.39
N SER A 36 -2.00 -12.74 8.50
CA SER A 36 -1.37 -11.71 9.32
C SER A 36 -0.24 -11.00 8.56
N PHE A 37 0.54 -11.75 7.78
CA PHE A 37 1.54 -11.19 6.89
C PHE A 37 0.92 -10.32 5.79
N VAL A 38 -0.11 -10.81 5.09
CA VAL A 38 -0.86 -10.06 4.08
C VAL A 38 -1.46 -8.79 4.68
N PHE A 39 -1.95 -8.87 5.92
CA PHE A 39 -2.49 -7.71 6.63
C PHE A 39 -1.47 -6.58 6.78
N MET A 40 -0.24 -6.92 7.16
CA MET A 40 0.85 -5.96 7.25
C MET A 40 1.23 -5.43 5.85
N PHE A 41 1.40 -6.34 4.89
CA PHE A 41 1.75 -6.04 3.50
C PHE A 41 0.83 -5.00 2.89
N TYR A 42 -0.49 -5.28 2.84
CA TYR A 42 -1.43 -4.44 2.13
C TYR A 42 -1.55 -3.07 2.81
N ARG A 43 -1.43 -3.01 4.14
CA ARG A 43 -1.59 -1.76 4.91
C ARG A 43 -0.41 -0.84 4.77
N ILE A 44 0.79 -1.40 4.60
CA ILE A 44 1.97 -0.60 4.26
C ILE A 44 1.79 -0.10 2.84
N LEU A 45 1.53 -0.99 1.89
CA LEU A 45 1.40 -0.66 0.49
C LEU A 45 0.32 0.42 0.33
N ALA A 46 -0.93 0.19 0.67
CA ALA A 46 -2.08 1.06 0.37
C ALA A 46 -2.03 2.52 0.89
N LYS A 47 -1.06 2.87 1.74
CA LYS A 47 -0.85 4.25 2.16
C LYS A 47 -0.32 5.10 1.01
N ARG A 48 -0.83 6.32 0.89
CA ARG A 48 -0.31 7.31 -0.06
C ARG A 48 1.13 7.69 0.27
N ASP A 49 1.40 7.92 1.55
CA ASP A 49 2.73 8.24 2.06
C ASP A 49 3.25 7.08 2.93
N LEU A 50 4.05 6.22 2.31
CA LEU A 50 4.62 5.02 2.93
C LEU A 50 5.55 5.31 4.11
N ILE A 51 6.25 6.46 4.06
CA ILE A 51 7.26 6.85 5.02
C ILE A 51 6.96 8.28 5.48
N THR A 52 6.55 8.45 6.74
CA THR A 52 6.37 9.76 7.40
C THR A 52 7.63 10.23 8.13
N LEU A 53 8.81 9.71 7.78
CA LEU A 53 10.07 10.07 8.44
C LEU A 53 10.37 11.56 8.23
N ASP A 54 10.33 12.33 9.30
CA ASP A 54 10.88 13.68 9.31
C ASP A 54 12.40 13.59 9.50
N LEU A 55 13.15 13.46 8.39
CA LEU A 55 14.61 13.51 8.41
C LEU A 55 15.15 14.93 8.61
N SER A 56 14.29 15.96 8.58
CA SER A 56 14.75 17.34 8.76
C SER A 56 15.26 17.61 10.16
N LYS A 57 14.85 16.81 11.15
CA LYS A 57 15.39 16.85 12.53
C LYS A 57 16.89 16.58 12.62
N TYR A 58 17.45 15.77 11.72
CA TYR A 58 18.88 15.47 11.67
C TYR A 58 19.69 16.53 10.90
N ALA A 59 19.02 17.42 10.16
CA ALA A 59 19.69 18.54 9.50
C ALA A 59 20.01 19.68 10.49
N ASN A 60 19.37 19.71 11.67
CA ASN A 60 19.52 20.79 12.64
C ASN A 60 20.90 20.86 13.31
N ASP A 61 21.68 19.77 13.26
CA ASP A 61 23.06 19.76 13.75
C ASP A 61 24.03 20.54 12.83
N PHE A 62 23.62 20.86 11.60
CA PHE A 62 24.42 21.61 10.64
C PHE A 62 24.00 23.09 10.60
N LYS A 63 24.97 24.02 10.61
CA LYS A 63 24.73 25.48 10.48
C LYS A 63 24.96 25.99 9.05
N GLY A 64 24.17 26.99 8.65
CA GLY A 64 24.41 27.80 7.45
C GLY A 64 23.97 27.16 6.13
N LYS A 65 24.66 27.45 5.02
CA LYS A 65 24.29 26.94 3.67
C LYS A 65 24.28 25.42 3.57
N VAL A 66 25.10 24.73 4.36
CA VAL A 66 25.17 23.25 4.41
C VAL A 66 23.86 22.65 4.91
N GLN A 67 23.21 23.27 5.88
CA GLN A 67 21.91 22.84 6.41
C GLN A 67 20.85 22.73 5.31
N ARG A 68 20.83 23.73 4.41
CA ARG A 68 19.86 23.77 3.30
C ARG A 68 20.11 22.66 2.27
N TYR A 69 21.37 22.38 1.95
CA TYR A 69 21.76 21.28 1.06
C TYR A 69 21.45 19.90 1.67
N VAL A 70 21.85 19.66 2.92
CA VAL A 70 21.60 18.38 3.60
C VAL A 70 20.10 18.13 3.73
N ARG A 71 19.31 19.14 4.12
CA ARG A 71 17.84 19.02 4.20
C ARG A 71 17.22 18.68 2.84
N SER A 72 17.66 19.35 1.77
CA SER A 72 17.19 19.07 0.41
C SER A 72 17.60 17.67 -0.06
N LEU A 73 18.82 17.24 0.24
CA LEU A 73 19.36 15.94 -0.15
C LEU A 73 18.66 14.79 0.59
N LEU A 74 18.44 14.93 1.91
CA LEU A 74 17.71 13.95 2.71
C LEU A 74 16.26 13.80 2.23
N PHE A 75 15.61 14.92 1.88
CA PHE A 75 14.28 14.89 1.27
C PHE A 75 14.31 14.18 -0.09
N LEU A 76 15.28 14.51 -0.96
CA LEU A 76 15.41 13.88 -2.27
C LEU A 76 15.63 12.36 -2.16
N LEU A 77 16.53 11.93 -1.27
CA LEU A 77 16.85 10.53 -1.03
C LEU A 77 15.63 9.76 -0.50
N GLN A 78 14.89 10.35 0.44
CA GLN A 78 13.70 9.74 1.01
C GLN A 78 12.61 9.51 -0.04
N TYR A 79 12.29 10.52 -0.83
CA TYR A 79 11.15 10.44 -1.73
C TYR A 79 11.47 9.80 -3.09
N ILE A 80 12.66 10.04 -3.65
CA ILE A 80 13.03 9.50 -4.97
C ILE A 80 13.62 8.08 -4.87
N VAL A 81 14.31 7.75 -3.78
CA VAL A 81 15.01 6.46 -3.66
C VAL A 81 14.30 5.53 -2.68
N LEU A 82 14.10 5.94 -1.42
CA LEU A 82 13.60 5.04 -0.38
C LEU A 82 12.15 4.56 -0.66
N ILE A 83 11.27 5.44 -1.13
CA ILE A 83 9.87 5.07 -1.39
C ILE A 83 9.75 4.07 -2.55
N PRO A 84 10.29 4.31 -3.76
CA PRO A 84 10.24 3.32 -4.83
C PRO A 84 10.97 2.01 -4.48
N LEU A 85 12.05 2.08 -3.70
CA LEU A 85 12.73 0.89 -3.18
C LEU A 85 11.78 0.07 -2.30
N LEU A 86 11.07 0.71 -1.37
CA LEU A 86 10.11 0.02 -0.50
C LEU A 86 8.94 -0.58 -1.30
N ILE A 87 8.39 0.16 -2.26
CA ILE A 87 7.34 -0.35 -3.16
C ILE A 87 7.87 -1.56 -3.93
N SER A 88 9.07 -1.46 -4.51
CA SER A 88 9.69 -2.53 -5.27
C SER A 88 9.93 -3.76 -4.41
N PHE A 89 10.42 -3.61 -3.17
CA PHE A 89 10.58 -4.72 -2.23
C PHE A 89 9.27 -5.48 -2.03
N TRP A 90 8.15 -4.77 -1.83
CA TRP A 90 6.83 -5.38 -1.69
C TRP A 90 6.32 -5.99 -2.99
N THR A 91 6.58 -5.37 -4.15
CA THR A 91 6.30 -5.96 -5.46
C THR A 91 7.07 -7.27 -5.66
N LEU A 92 8.33 -7.34 -5.24
CA LEU A 92 9.16 -8.54 -5.33
C LEU A 92 8.55 -9.67 -4.50
N VAL A 93 8.17 -9.38 -3.25
CA VAL A 93 7.45 -10.34 -2.39
C VAL A 93 6.22 -10.90 -3.12
N LEU A 94 5.41 -10.04 -3.73
CA LEU A 94 4.22 -10.45 -4.47
C LEU A 94 4.56 -11.30 -5.71
N ALA A 95 5.57 -10.89 -6.47
CA ALA A 95 6.06 -11.61 -7.64
C ALA A 95 6.60 -12.99 -7.28
N THR A 96 7.33 -13.11 -6.16
CA THR A 96 7.83 -14.38 -5.65
C THR A 96 6.67 -15.30 -5.25
N ILE A 97 5.68 -14.79 -4.50
CA ILE A 97 4.48 -15.56 -4.14
C ILE A 97 3.77 -16.05 -5.40
N LEU A 98 3.55 -15.18 -6.40
CA LEU A 98 2.94 -15.56 -7.67
C LEU A 98 3.76 -16.59 -8.45
N THR A 99 5.09 -16.48 -8.42
CA THR A 99 5.97 -17.39 -9.14
C THR A 99 6.03 -18.78 -8.51
N LEU A 100 6.01 -18.85 -7.17
CA LEU A 100 5.93 -20.13 -6.45
C LEU A 100 4.60 -20.87 -6.70
N LEU A 101 3.58 -20.15 -7.14
CA LEU A 101 2.21 -20.68 -7.29
C LEU A 101 1.75 -20.76 -8.75
N SER A 102 2.64 -20.43 -9.68
CA SER A 102 2.39 -20.57 -11.10
C SER A 102 3.09 -21.82 -11.60
N ASP A 103 2.35 -22.73 -12.26
CA ASP A 103 2.91 -23.91 -12.92
C ASP A 103 3.78 -23.60 -14.14
N GLY A 104 4.07 -22.31 -14.42
CA GLY A 104 4.75 -21.84 -15.62
C GLY A 104 6.16 -21.28 -15.38
N THR A 105 7.07 -21.55 -16.30
CA THR A 105 8.45 -21.03 -16.32
C THR A 105 8.55 -19.54 -16.67
N ASP A 106 7.43 -18.83 -16.82
CA ASP A 106 7.42 -17.42 -17.23
C ASP A 106 7.45 -16.49 -16.01
N HIS A 107 8.63 -16.46 -15.37
CA HIS A 107 8.92 -15.59 -14.22
C HIS A 107 8.72 -14.10 -14.55
N SER A 108 8.96 -13.71 -15.80
CA SER A 108 8.78 -12.34 -16.28
C SER A 108 7.31 -11.91 -16.25
N ARG A 109 6.38 -12.78 -16.69
CA ARG A 109 4.94 -12.49 -16.61
C ARG A 109 4.46 -12.29 -15.17
N ASN A 110 4.91 -13.12 -14.23
CA ASN A 110 4.51 -13.00 -12.83
C ASN A 110 5.00 -11.69 -12.21
N ALA A 111 6.22 -11.25 -12.54
CA ALA A 111 6.73 -9.94 -12.16
C ALA A 111 5.89 -8.78 -12.75
N LEU A 112 5.47 -8.89 -14.02
CA LEU A 112 4.61 -7.89 -14.67
C LEU A 112 3.21 -7.83 -14.04
N ILE A 113 2.60 -8.96 -13.69
CA ILE A 113 1.31 -9.02 -13.00
C ILE A 113 1.43 -8.36 -11.63
N ALA A 114 2.44 -8.74 -10.85
CA ALA A 114 2.70 -8.13 -9.54
C ALA A 114 2.86 -6.61 -9.67
N THR A 115 3.67 -6.15 -10.63
CA THR A 115 3.91 -4.72 -10.87
C THR A 115 2.66 -3.97 -11.29
N SER A 116 1.82 -4.58 -12.13
CA SER A 116 0.55 -4.00 -12.57
C SER A 116 -0.42 -3.81 -11.42
N VAL A 117 -0.54 -4.82 -10.54
CA VAL A 117 -1.39 -4.74 -9.35
C VAL A 117 -0.84 -3.71 -8.36
N VAL A 118 0.46 -3.74 -8.05
CA VAL A 118 1.06 -2.76 -7.15
C VAL A 118 0.91 -1.33 -7.70
N GLY A 119 1.10 -1.14 -9.01
CA GLY A 119 0.87 0.13 -9.70
C GLY A 119 -0.57 0.61 -9.58
N ALA A 120 -1.55 -0.27 -9.80
CA ALA A 120 -2.97 0.07 -9.59
C ALA A 120 -3.23 0.48 -8.13
N VAL A 121 -2.70 -0.25 -7.17
CA VAL A 121 -2.79 0.10 -5.74
C VAL A 121 -2.15 1.47 -5.48
N ARG A 122 -1.00 1.80 -6.10
CA ARG A 122 -0.36 3.14 -5.97
C ARG A 122 -1.31 4.22 -6.44
N ILE A 123 -1.83 4.11 -7.65
CA ILE A 123 -2.74 5.09 -8.23
C ILE A 123 -3.95 5.30 -7.31
N LEU A 124 -4.55 4.20 -6.83
CA LEU A 124 -5.71 4.26 -5.95
C LEU A 124 -5.40 4.88 -4.58
N SER A 125 -4.18 4.74 -4.07
CA SER A 125 -3.80 5.35 -2.78
C SER A 125 -3.83 6.88 -2.79
N TYR A 126 -3.67 7.49 -3.98
CA TYR A 126 -3.83 8.94 -4.17
C TYR A 126 -5.29 9.37 -4.29
N TRP A 127 -6.20 8.43 -4.56
CA TRP A 127 -7.63 8.68 -4.60
C TRP A 127 -8.26 8.40 -3.23
N THR A 128 -8.31 7.14 -2.79
CA THR A 128 -8.73 6.75 -1.44
C THR A 128 -7.87 5.60 -0.93
N GLU A 129 -7.32 5.75 0.28
CA GLU A 129 -6.52 4.69 0.91
C GLU A 129 -7.34 3.42 1.17
N ASP A 130 -8.65 3.54 1.43
CA ASP A 130 -9.52 2.39 1.68
C ASP A 130 -9.74 1.54 0.43
N LEU A 131 -9.94 2.15 -0.75
CA LEU A 131 -10.05 1.39 -2.00
C LEU A 131 -8.71 0.74 -2.36
N SER A 132 -7.62 1.49 -2.19
CA SER A 132 -6.27 0.96 -2.38
C SER A 132 -6.01 -0.26 -1.49
N ARG A 133 -6.47 -0.22 -0.24
CA ARG A 133 -6.38 -1.31 0.74
C ARG A 133 -7.13 -2.56 0.28
N ASP A 134 -8.33 -2.37 -0.24
CA ASP A 134 -9.18 -3.45 -0.71
C ASP A 134 -8.63 -4.10 -1.98
N VAL A 135 -8.03 -3.34 -2.89
CA VAL A 135 -7.38 -3.90 -4.08
C VAL A 135 -6.07 -4.60 -3.72
N ALA A 136 -5.26 -4.03 -2.82
CA ALA A 136 -3.97 -4.60 -2.43
C ALA A 136 -4.08 -5.98 -1.77
N LYS A 137 -5.16 -6.22 -1.02
CA LYS A 137 -5.39 -7.52 -0.35
C LYS A 137 -5.97 -8.57 -1.29
N MET A 138 -6.59 -8.19 -2.41
CA MET A 138 -7.26 -9.14 -3.32
C MET A 138 -6.29 -10.17 -3.87
N LEU A 139 -5.15 -9.74 -4.42
CA LEU A 139 -4.25 -10.68 -5.09
C LEU A 139 -3.61 -11.68 -4.10
N PRO A 140 -3.02 -11.26 -2.97
CA PRO A 140 -2.44 -12.21 -2.02
C PRO A 140 -3.47 -13.20 -1.45
N PHE A 141 -4.72 -12.79 -1.23
CA PHE A 141 -5.77 -13.71 -0.76
C PHE A 141 -6.32 -14.61 -1.87
N ALA A 142 -6.45 -14.12 -3.10
CA ALA A 142 -6.82 -14.94 -4.24
C ALA A 142 -5.79 -16.05 -4.45
N VAL A 143 -4.52 -15.70 -4.31
CA VAL A 143 -3.40 -16.62 -4.42
C VAL A 143 -3.41 -17.66 -3.30
N LEU A 144 -3.69 -17.27 -2.05
CA LEU A 144 -3.92 -18.21 -0.96
C LEU A 144 -5.10 -19.15 -1.26
N GLY A 145 -6.20 -18.61 -1.78
CA GLY A 145 -7.39 -19.40 -2.12
C GLY A 145 -7.09 -20.46 -3.18
N VAL A 146 -6.34 -20.11 -4.23
CA VAL A 146 -5.89 -21.07 -5.25
C VAL A 146 -4.96 -22.11 -4.63
N PHE A 147 -3.98 -21.68 -3.81
CA PHE A 147 -3.05 -22.60 -3.14
C PHE A 147 -3.73 -23.61 -2.21
N LEU A 148 -4.82 -23.23 -1.54
CA LEU A 148 -5.54 -24.13 -0.63
C LEU A 148 -6.43 -25.14 -1.36
N VAL A 149 -6.88 -24.82 -2.58
CA VAL A 149 -7.80 -25.65 -3.37
C VAL A 149 -7.04 -26.56 -4.33
N ASP A 150 -5.94 -26.05 -4.88
CA ASP A 150 -5.13 -26.80 -5.83
C ASP A 150 -4.17 -27.75 -5.11
N SER A 151 -3.93 -28.92 -5.71
CA SER A 151 -2.94 -29.89 -5.24
C SER A 151 -1.50 -29.46 -5.48
N THR A 152 -1.30 -28.24 -5.99
CA THR A 152 -0.02 -27.58 -6.25
C THR A 152 0.68 -27.26 -4.93
N SER A 153 1.20 -28.31 -4.32
CA SER A 153 2.13 -28.21 -3.19
C SER A 153 3.40 -27.56 -3.70
N VAL A 154 3.81 -26.45 -3.10
CA VAL A 154 5.08 -25.80 -3.45
C VAL A 154 6.20 -26.80 -3.21
N GLN A 155 6.83 -27.25 -4.29
CA GLN A 155 7.91 -28.23 -4.22
C GLN A 155 9.24 -27.52 -4.03
N TRP A 156 10.16 -28.17 -3.33
CA TRP A 156 11.52 -27.64 -3.17
C TRP A 156 12.23 -27.37 -4.50
N SER A 157 11.91 -28.13 -5.56
CA SER A 157 12.40 -27.91 -6.92
C SER A 157 12.03 -26.53 -7.48
N GLN A 158 10.84 -26.02 -7.19
CA GLN A 158 10.39 -24.70 -7.66
C GLN A 158 11.19 -23.57 -7.01
N PHE A 159 11.61 -23.76 -5.75
CA PHE A 159 12.53 -22.82 -5.09
C PHE A 159 13.92 -22.85 -5.71
N GLU A 160 14.42 -24.04 -6.08
CA GLU A 160 15.71 -24.19 -6.76
C GLU A 160 15.68 -23.55 -8.15
N ASP A 161 14.59 -23.74 -8.90
CA ASP A 161 14.36 -23.08 -10.19
C ASP A 161 14.29 -21.56 -10.04
N LEU A 162 13.62 -21.05 -9.01
CA LEU A 162 13.59 -19.61 -8.69
C LEU A 162 14.97 -19.04 -8.38
N LEU A 163 15.77 -19.75 -7.58
CA LEU A 163 17.14 -19.33 -7.25
C LEU A 163 18.06 -19.40 -8.47
N GLY A 164 17.90 -20.42 -9.33
CA GLY A 164 18.63 -20.55 -10.58
C GLY A 164 18.31 -19.44 -11.58
N ASN A 165 17.05 -18.98 -11.61
CA ASN A 165 16.57 -17.92 -12.52
C ASN A 165 16.62 -16.50 -11.89
N LEU A 166 17.27 -16.34 -10.76
CA LEU A 166 17.40 -15.06 -10.04
C LEU A 166 17.94 -13.91 -10.90
N PRO A 167 18.91 -14.12 -11.83
CA PRO A 167 19.35 -13.06 -12.75
C PRO A 167 18.24 -12.55 -13.68
N GLY A 168 17.41 -13.44 -14.24
CA GLY A 168 16.29 -13.06 -15.11
C GLY A 168 15.15 -12.38 -14.34
N LEU A 169 14.91 -12.81 -13.11
CA LEU A 169 14.03 -12.12 -12.16
C LEU A 169 14.55 -10.73 -11.83
N ALA A 170 15.85 -10.57 -11.59
CA ALA A 170 16.46 -9.28 -11.29
C ALA A 170 16.35 -8.30 -12.46
N GLU A 171 16.48 -8.76 -13.70
CA GLU A 171 16.28 -7.93 -14.90
C GLU A 171 14.82 -7.46 -15.01
N SER A 172 13.86 -8.38 -14.89
CA SER A 172 12.43 -8.04 -14.92
C SER A 172 12.02 -7.14 -13.75
N PHE A 173 12.64 -7.36 -12.59
CA PHE A 173 12.48 -6.54 -11.40
C PHE A 173 13.02 -5.13 -11.59
N TYR A 174 14.18 -4.98 -12.24
CA TYR A 174 14.75 -3.67 -12.55
C TYR A 174 13.82 -2.85 -13.45
N THR A 175 13.30 -3.45 -14.54
CA THR A 175 12.31 -2.79 -15.41
C THR A 175 11.06 -2.38 -14.63
N SER A 176 10.58 -3.25 -13.74
CA SER A 176 9.45 -2.97 -12.86
C SER A 176 9.72 -1.84 -11.88
N LEU A 177 10.93 -1.78 -11.31
CA LEU A 177 11.37 -0.72 -10.41
C LEU A 177 11.40 0.63 -11.13
N VAL A 178 11.98 0.69 -12.33
CA VAL A 178 12.01 1.92 -13.14
C VAL A 178 10.59 2.41 -13.43
N LEU A 179 9.68 1.51 -13.81
CA LEU A 179 8.27 1.85 -14.03
C LEU A 179 7.61 2.41 -12.77
N LEU A 180 7.81 1.77 -11.62
CA LEU A 180 7.24 2.22 -10.33
C LEU A 180 7.83 3.56 -9.88
N VAL A 181 9.12 3.81 -10.11
CA VAL A 181 9.75 5.12 -9.86
C VAL A 181 9.08 6.20 -10.69
N ILE A 182 8.89 5.96 -11.99
CA ILE A 182 8.22 6.91 -12.89
C ILE A 182 6.79 7.16 -12.42
N LEU A 183 6.02 6.09 -12.18
CA LEU A 183 4.63 6.17 -11.73
C LEU A 183 4.51 6.98 -10.43
N GLU A 184 5.30 6.63 -9.42
CA GLU A 184 5.29 7.31 -8.12
C GLU A 184 5.65 8.79 -8.26
N THR A 185 6.65 9.10 -9.09
CA THR A 185 7.04 10.48 -9.37
C THR A 185 5.91 11.27 -10.03
N LEU A 186 5.25 10.70 -11.04
CA LEU A 186 4.13 11.34 -11.74
C LEU A 186 2.92 11.56 -10.82
N LEU A 187 2.61 10.60 -9.95
CA LEU A 187 1.51 10.73 -8.99
C LEU A 187 1.80 11.82 -7.95
N ARG A 188 3.04 11.90 -7.45
CA ARG A 188 3.47 12.97 -6.53
C ARG A 188 3.41 14.35 -7.17
N ILE A 189 3.88 14.49 -8.41
CA ILE A 189 3.79 15.75 -9.15
C ILE A 189 2.34 16.14 -9.37
N SER A 190 1.50 15.21 -9.85
CA SER A 190 0.07 15.44 -10.09
C SER A 190 -0.65 15.88 -8.82
N HIS A 191 -0.39 15.22 -7.68
CA HIS A 191 -0.97 15.60 -6.40
C HIS A 191 -0.51 16.99 -5.94
N SER A 192 0.78 17.29 -6.09
CA SER A 192 1.35 18.59 -5.70
C SER A 192 0.79 19.75 -6.54
N ILE A 193 0.58 19.52 -7.84
CA ILE A 193 -0.04 20.50 -8.74
C ILE A 193 -1.53 20.63 -8.47
N GLY A 194 -2.25 19.52 -8.34
CA GLY A 194 -3.70 19.51 -8.08
C GLY A 194 -4.06 20.28 -6.82
N ASN A 195 -3.33 20.06 -5.73
CA ASN A 195 -3.53 20.81 -4.48
C ASN A 195 -3.25 22.31 -4.62
N ARG A 196 -2.43 22.72 -5.61
CA ARG A 196 -2.14 24.13 -5.89
C ARG A 196 -3.16 24.78 -6.81
N LEU A 197 -3.76 24.02 -7.74
CA LEU A 197 -4.69 24.53 -8.75
C LEU A 197 -6.14 24.55 -8.26
N TYR A 198 -6.56 23.51 -7.54
CA TYR A 198 -7.88 23.40 -6.93
C TYR A 198 -7.69 23.09 -5.45
N PRO A 199 -7.28 24.08 -4.63
CA PRO A 199 -7.23 23.89 -3.19
C PRO A 199 -8.65 23.53 -2.75
N ILE A 200 -8.84 22.31 -2.22
CA ILE A 200 -10.12 21.92 -1.64
C ILE A 200 -10.32 22.86 -0.45
N PRO A 201 -11.34 23.74 -0.46
CA PRO A 201 -11.57 24.63 0.67
C PRO A 201 -11.80 23.78 1.90
N ASP A 202 -11.13 24.13 3.00
CA ASP A 202 -11.37 23.51 4.28
C ASP A 202 -12.79 23.86 4.70
N LEU A 203 -13.74 22.96 4.40
CA LEU A 203 -15.16 23.19 4.62
C LEU A 203 -15.45 23.43 6.09
N GLU A 204 -14.68 22.85 7.02
CA GLU A 204 -14.86 23.06 8.44
C GLU A 204 -14.40 24.47 8.84
N ALA A 205 -13.24 24.91 8.36
CA ALA A 205 -12.77 26.27 8.60
C ALA A 205 -13.67 27.33 7.94
N THR A 206 -14.07 27.11 6.68
CA THR A 206 -15.00 27.99 5.95
C THR A 206 -16.36 28.03 6.61
N PHE A 207 -16.87 26.88 7.08
CA PHE A 207 -18.14 26.81 7.81
C PHE A 207 -18.05 27.54 9.15
N LYS A 208 -17.01 27.29 9.97
CA LYS A 208 -16.78 27.99 11.24
C LYS A 208 -16.56 29.49 11.07
N GLN A 209 -16.04 29.92 9.93
CA GLN A 209 -15.87 31.34 9.61
C GLN A 209 -17.19 31.99 9.21
N ALA A 210 -18.10 31.23 8.58
CA ALA A 210 -19.40 31.70 8.15
C ALA A 210 -20.49 31.60 9.24
N ASP A 211 -20.41 30.62 10.13
CA ASP A 211 -21.25 30.43 11.32
C ASP A 211 -20.85 31.45 12.40
N ALA A 212 -21.52 32.60 12.41
CA ALA A 212 -21.13 33.76 13.20
C ALA A 212 -21.57 33.62 14.67
N ASP A 213 -22.65 32.88 14.93
CA ASP A 213 -23.17 32.64 16.26
C ASP A 213 -22.72 31.31 16.89
N GLY A 214 -22.11 30.43 16.09
CA GLY A 214 -21.51 29.17 16.54
C GLY A 214 -22.54 28.09 16.88
N ASP A 215 -23.77 28.19 16.34
CA ASP A 215 -24.86 27.26 16.62
C ASP A 215 -24.76 25.95 15.81
N GLY A 216 -23.78 25.85 14.91
CA GLY A 216 -23.52 24.68 14.07
C GLY A 216 -24.43 24.62 12.84
N LYS A 217 -25.09 25.72 12.46
CA LYS A 217 -25.91 25.87 11.27
C LYS A 217 -25.54 27.16 10.55
N LEU A 218 -25.91 27.23 9.26
CA LEU A 218 -25.80 28.47 8.50
C LEU A 218 -27.19 29.00 8.23
N THR A 219 -27.49 30.17 8.78
CA THR A 219 -28.68 30.91 8.43
C THR A 219 -28.50 31.59 7.07
N LEU A 220 -29.61 31.97 6.42
CA LEU A 220 -29.58 32.76 5.18
C LEU A 220 -28.84 34.10 5.36
N GLY A 221 -28.86 34.67 6.57
CA GLY A 221 -28.15 35.91 6.89
C GLY A 221 -26.64 35.71 6.95
N GLU A 222 -26.18 34.63 7.58
CA GLU A 222 -24.77 34.25 7.65
C GLU A 222 -24.20 33.85 6.29
N LEU A 223 -24.99 33.11 5.50
CA LEU A 223 -24.62 32.76 4.14
C LEU A 223 -24.49 34.01 3.25
N ALA A 224 -25.42 34.96 3.37
CA ALA A 224 -25.35 36.22 2.63
C ALA A 224 -24.14 37.08 3.06
N ALA A 225 -23.80 37.09 4.35
CA ALA A 225 -22.61 37.78 4.86
C ALA A 225 -21.30 37.11 4.41
N ALA A 226 -21.26 35.77 4.37
CA ALA A 226 -20.12 35.00 3.85
C ALA A 226 -19.93 35.22 2.34
N GLN A 227 -21.02 35.32 1.58
CA GLN A 227 -20.96 35.59 0.15
C GLN A 227 -20.54 37.04 -0.16
N ALA A 228 -21.03 38.02 0.61
CA ALA A 228 -20.63 39.42 0.48
C ALA A 228 -19.16 39.68 0.86
N SER A 229 -18.58 38.84 1.73
CA SER A 229 -17.15 38.90 2.07
C SER A 229 -16.25 38.15 1.08
N GLY A 230 -16.78 37.15 0.36
CA GLY A 230 -16.07 36.41 -0.70
C GLY A 230 -15.84 37.23 -1.99
N ASP A 231 -16.83 38.03 -2.42
CA ASP A 231 -16.77 38.84 -3.65
C ASP A 231 -15.72 39.97 -3.62
N ALA A 232 -15.24 40.37 -2.44
CA ALA A 232 -14.18 41.38 -2.31
C ALA A 232 -12.77 40.86 -2.64
N SER A 233 -12.62 39.56 -2.91
CA SER A 233 -11.34 38.91 -3.22
C SER A 233 -11.14 38.59 -4.71
N GLU A 234 -12.13 38.83 -5.57
CA GLU A 234 -11.96 38.81 -7.02
C GLU A 234 -11.34 40.14 -7.47
N THR A 235 -10.01 40.20 -7.53
CA THR A 235 -9.33 41.25 -8.31
C THR A 235 -9.84 41.19 -9.75
N PRO A 236 -10.30 42.31 -10.35
CA PRO A 236 -10.64 42.34 -11.77
C PRO A 236 -9.41 41.93 -12.58
N ILE A 237 -9.56 40.92 -13.44
CA ILE A 237 -8.58 40.67 -14.50
C ILE A 237 -8.62 41.91 -15.39
N ASP A 238 -7.58 42.74 -15.28
CA ASP A 238 -7.35 43.92 -16.10
C ASP A 238 -7.25 43.47 -17.57
N SER A 239 -8.38 43.53 -18.26
CA SER A 239 -8.43 43.50 -19.71
C SER A 239 -7.97 44.84 -20.23
N GLN A 240 -6.65 45.03 -20.34
CA GLN A 240 -6.10 46.08 -21.19
C GLN A 240 -5.96 45.53 -22.60
N GLU A 241 -6.94 45.91 -23.42
CA GLU A 241 -6.74 46.17 -24.83
C GLU A 241 -5.68 47.25 -25.00
N GLU A 242 -4.57 46.93 -25.66
CA GLU A 242 -3.97 47.65 -26.81
C GLU A 242 -2.70 46.93 -27.32
#